data_AF-A0AA38NMN3-F1
#
_entry.id   AF-A0AA38NMN3-F1
#
_cell.length_a   1.000
_cell.length_b   1.000
_cell.length_c   1.000
_cell.angle_alpha   90.00
_cell.angle_beta   90.00
_cell.angle_gamma   90.00
#
_symmetry.space_group_name_H-M   'P 1'
#
loop_
_entity.id
_entity.type
_entity.pdbx_description
1 polymer ?
#
loop_
_entity_poly.entity_id
_entity_poly.type
_entity_poly.pdbx_seq_one_letter_code
_entity_poly.pdbx_strand_id
1 'polypeptide(L)'
;MSAVLESSEENSKRQAEQKKLEEILEKINYSDRYTDDIFEYRHVILPKQLLKYIPEEFWDQQTGALRLLEDEEWRSLGIKQSLGWEHYEVHVPEPHVLLFRRPKDYVPPTLSTLRAKEARRK
;
A
#
# COMPACT_ATOMS: atom_id res chain seq x y z
N MET A 1 -31.98 25.46 13.14
CA MET A 1 -31.13 26.08 12.09
C MET A 1 -29.63 25.81 12.31
N SER A 2 -29.13 25.59 13.53
CA SER A 2 -27.68 25.28 13.75
C SER A 2 -27.20 23.91 13.23
N ALA A 3 -27.97 22.83 13.39
CA ALA A 3 -27.52 21.47 13.05
C ALA A 3 -27.29 21.22 11.53
N VAL A 4 -27.87 22.04 10.65
CA VAL A 4 -27.71 21.94 9.18
C VAL A 4 -26.47 22.71 8.71
N LEU A 5 -26.06 23.76 9.44
CA LEU A 5 -24.83 24.51 9.15
C LEU A 5 -23.60 23.75 9.65
N GLU A 6 -23.68 23.11 10.82
CA GLU A 6 -22.63 22.24 11.36
C GLU A 6 -22.31 21.06 10.41
N SER A 7 -23.32 20.42 9.82
CA SER A 7 -23.12 19.31 8.88
C SER A 7 -22.52 19.75 7.54
N SER A 8 -22.78 20.99 7.11
CA SER A 8 -22.20 21.61 5.91
C SER A 8 -20.71 21.90 6.08
N GLU A 9 -20.33 22.46 7.23
CA GLU A 9 -18.92 22.73 7.55
C GLU A 9 -18.12 21.45 7.76
N GLU A 10 -18.70 20.45 8.43
CA GLU A 10 -18.07 19.16 8.66
C GLU A 10 -17.86 18.38 7.35
N ASN A 11 -18.84 18.42 6.44
CA ASN A 11 -18.68 17.86 5.10
C ASN A 11 -17.59 18.58 4.30
N SER A 12 -17.51 19.91 4.40
CA SER A 12 -16.47 20.69 3.71
C SER A 12 -15.07 20.36 4.24
N LYS A 13 -14.92 20.17 5.57
CA LYS A 13 -13.67 19.74 6.19
C LYS A 13 -13.25 18.35 5.73
N ARG A 14 -14.18 17.37 5.76
CA ARG A 14 -13.92 16.00 5.27
C ARG A 14 -13.52 15.99 3.80
N GLN A 15 -14.17 16.79 2.96
CA GLN A 15 -13.79 16.93 1.55
C GLN A 15 -12.39 17.50 1.37
N ALA A 16 -12.02 18.52 2.16
CA ALA A 16 -10.69 19.09 2.13
C ALA A 16 -9.62 18.09 2.60
N GLU A 17 -9.91 17.28 3.62
CA GLU A 17 -9.02 16.22 4.10
C GLU A 17 -8.86 15.09 3.08
N GLN A 18 -9.95 14.66 2.44
CA GLN A 18 -9.91 13.66 1.37
C GLN A 18 -9.06 14.15 0.19
N LYS A 19 -9.28 15.38 -0.28
CA LYS A 19 -8.49 15.97 -1.36
C LYS A 19 -7.00 16.06 -0.98
N LYS A 20 -6.70 16.45 0.26
CA LYS A 20 -5.33 16.49 0.76
C LYS A 20 -4.69 15.10 0.81
N LEU A 21 -5.47 14.07 1.18
CA LEU A 21 -5.00 12.69 1.17
C LEU A 21 -4.71 12.22 -0.25
N GLU A 22 -5.59 12.50 -1.21
CA GLU A 22 -5.37 12.20 -2.63
C GLU A 22 -4.08 12.85 -3.16
N GLU A 23 -3.86 14.14 -2.88
CA GLU A 23 -2.63 14.85 -3.25
C GLU A 23 -1.37 14.25 -2.59
N ILE A 24 -1.50 13.65 -1.40
CA ILE A 24 -0.41 12.92 -0.75
C ILE A 24 -0.18 11.59 -1.48
N LEU A 25 -1.23 10.84 -1.80
CA LEU A 25 -1.13 9.56 -2.50
C LEU A 25 -0.49 9.69 -3.89
N GLU A 26 -0.74 10.79 -4.59
CA GLU A 26 -0.08 11.10 -5.87
C GLU A 26 1.44 11.30 -5.76
N LYS A 27 1.93 11.63 -4.56
CA LYS A 27 3.37 11.82 -4.29
C LYS A 27 4.08 10.52 -3.92
N ILE A 28 3.39 9.38 -3.92
CA ILE A 28 4.04 8.07 -3.73
C ILE A 28 5.03 7.85 -4.88
N ASN A 29 6.30 7.66 -4.54
CA ASN A 29 7.36 7.49 -5.52
C ASN A 29 7.68 6.00 -5.71
N TYR A 30 7.75 5.58 -6.97
CA TYR A 30 8.06 4.19 -7.34
C TYR A 30 9.43 4.16 -7.99
N SER A 31 10.33 3.32 -7.49
CA SER A 31 11.65 3.16 -8.10
C SER A 31 11.56 2.43 -9.43
N ASP A 32 12.64 2.56 -10.21
CA ASP A 32 12.92 1.64 -11.30
C ASP A 32 13.02 0.20 -10.79
N ARG A 33 12.70 -0.75 -11.67
CA ARG A 33 12.78 -2.18 -11.37
C ARG A 33 14.20 -2.65 -11.63
N TYR A 34 14.73 -3.42 -10.69
CA TYR A 34 16.03 -4.07 -10.81
C TYR A 34 15.84 -5.57 -10.59
N THR A 35 16.63 -6.40 -11.27
CA THR A 35 16.44 -7.85 -11.28
C THR A 35 17.73 -8.55 -10.87
N ASP A 36 17.58 -9.70 -10.22
CA ASP A 36 18.63 -10.70 -10.13
C ASP A 36 18.26 -11.93 -11.00
N ASP A 37 18.87 -13.08 -10.70
CA ASP A 37 18.64 -14.33 -11.42
C ASP A 37 17.24 -14.93 -11.15
N ILE A 38 16.58 -14.59 -10.04
CA ILE A 38 15.38 -15.26 -9.51
C ILE A 38 14.20 -14.30 -9.35
N PHE A 39 14.46 -13.06 -8.94
CA PHE A 39 13.49 -12.05 -8.54
C PHE A 39 13.69 -10.72 -9.27
N GLU A 40 12.58 -9.99 -9.37
CA GLU A 40 12.50 -8.58 -9.72
C GLU A 40 12.17 -7.80 -8.45
N TYR A 41 12.85 -6.68 -8.25
CA TYR A 41 12.77 -5.84 -7.08
C TYR A 41 12.40 -4.42 -7.45
N ARG A 42 11.77 -3.74 -6.49
CA ARG A 42 11.45 -2.31 -6.55
C ARG A 42 11.29 -1.81 -5.12
N HIS A 43 11.62 -0.56 -4.87
CA HIS A 43 11.22 0.10 -3.64
C HIS A 43 10.16 1.16 -3.91
N VAL A 44 9.24 1.32 -2.95
CA VAL A 44 8.22 2.37 -2.96
C VAL A 44 8.50 3.29 -1.79
N ILE A 45 8.58 4.59 -2.08
CA ILE A 45 8.82 5.61 -1.07
C ILE A 45 7.50 6.32 -0.80
N LEU A 46 6.98 6.14 0.40
CA LEU A 46 5.80 6.84 0.89
C LEU A 46 6.16 8.27 1.27
N PRO A 47 5.27 9.25 0.99
CA PRO A 47 5.41 10.57 1.54
C PRO A 47 5.35 10.52 3.07
N LYS A 48 6.26 11.23 3.75
CA LYS A 48 6.28 11.29 5.23
C LYS A 48 4.96 11.76 5.84
N GLN A 49 4.16 12.52 5.09
CA GLN A 49 2.83 12.95 5.51
C GLN A 49 1.83 11.79 5.57
N LEU A 50 1.97 10.80 4.70
CA LEU A 50 1.10 9.62 4.66
C LEU A 50 1.28 8.73 5.88
N LEU A 51 2.50 8.66 6.44
CA LEU A 51 2.80 7.84 7.62
C LEU A 51 1.87 8.14 8.81
N LYS A 52 1.39 9.38 8.94
CA LYS A 52 0.47 9.77 10.02
C LYS A 52 -0.95 9.23 9.87
N TYR A 53 -1.31 8.79 8.66
CA TYR A 53 -2.62 8.22 8.33
C TYR A 53 -2.59 6.69 8.35
N ILE A 54 -1.42 6.07 8.53
CA ILE A 54 -1.28 4.62 8.58
C ILE A 54 -1.79 4.12 9.94
N PRO A 55 -2.69 3.12 9.98
CA PRO A 55 -3.16 2.50 11.20
C PRO A 55 -2.01 1.98 12.09
N GLU A 56 -2.12 2.13 13.41
CA GLU A 56 -1.11 1.67 14.38
C GLU A 56 -0.81 0.17 14.27
N GLU A 57 -1.77 -0.64 13.82
CA GLU A 57 -1.63 -2.08 13.58
C GLU A 57 -0.64 -2.46 12.46
N PHE A 58 -0.32 -1.52 11.57
CA PHE A 58 0.69 -1.72 10.52
C PHE A 58 2.09 -1.32 10.98
N TRP A 59 2.21 -0.73 12.17
CA TRP A 59 3.48 -0.39 12.77
C TRP A 59 3.94 -1.51 13.70
N ASP A 60 5.20 -1.88 13.55
CA ASP A 60 5.87 -2.73 14.53
C ASP A 60 6.35 -1.87 15.71
N GLN A 61 5.78 -2.14 16.88
CA GLN A 61 6.04 -1.39 18.11
C GLN A 61 7.48 -1.53 18.61
N GLN A 62 8.22 -2.57 18.19
CA GLN A 62 9.59 -2.79 18.61
C GLN A 62 10.59 -2.00 17.77
N THR A 63 10.36 -1.94 16.45
CA THR A 63 11.30 -1.35 15.50
C THR A 63 10.92 0.08 15.10
N GLY A 64 9.68 0.50 15.32
CA GLY A 64 9.17 1.79 14.87
C GLY A 64 9.02 1.89 13.34
N ALA A 65 9.13 0.76 12.64
CA ALA A 65 8.96 0.65 11.21
C ALA A 65 7.64 -0.06 10.87
N LEU A 66 7.25 -0.04 9.59
CA LEU A 66 6.09 -0.80 9.14
C LEU A 66 6.40 -2.30 9.22
N ARG A 67 5.45 -3.10 9.70
CA ARG A 67 5.58 -4.55 9.63
C ARG A 67 5.53 -5.03 8.17
N LEU A 68 5.77 -6.32 7.94
CA LEU A 68 5.47 -6.93 6.64
C LEU A 68 3.97 -6.81 6.35
N LEU A 69 3.67 -6.29 5.15
CA LEU A 69 2.32 -5.97 4.73
C LEU A 69 1.90 -6.94 3.63
N GLU A 70 0.70 -7.48 3.77
CA GLU A 70 0.09 -8.33 2.76
C GLU A 70 -0.41 -7.50 1.56
N ASP A 71 -0.70 -8.21 0.47
CA ASP A 71 -1.15 -7.64 -0.82
C ASP A 71 -2.34 -6.69 -0.69
N GLU A 72 -3.30 -7.01 0.17
CA GLU A 72 -4.46 -6.16 0.43
C GLU A 72 -4.12 -4.95 1.31
N GLU A 73 -3.22 -5.13 2.28
CA GLU A 73 -2.83 -4.12 3.25
C GLU A 73 -2.06 -2.97 2.59
N TRP A 74 -1.02 -3.28 1.82
CA TRP A 74 -0.27 -2.22 1.15
C TRP A 74 -1.07 -1.55 0.03
N ARG A 75 -2.04 -2.24 -0.58
CA ARG A 75 -2.98 -1.61 -1.52
C ARG A 75 -3.94 -0.64 -0.84
N SER A 76 -4.36 -0.95 0.39
CA SER A 76 -5.21 -0.05 1.18
C SER A 76 -4.51 1.27 1.51
N LEU A 77 -3.18 1.27 1.59
CA LEU A 77 -2.35 2.46 1.75
C LEU A 77 -2.23 3.32 0.48
N GLY A 78 -2.85 2.88 -0.63
CA GLY A 78 -2.85 3.58 -1.90
C GLY A 78 -1.64 3.29 -2.79
N ILE A 79 -0.79 2.32 -2.43
CA ILE A 79 0.28 1.83 -3.31
C ILE A 79 -0.38 1.06 -4.47
N LYS A 80 -0.06 1.47 -5.71
CA LYS A 80 -0.62 0.89 -6.93
C LYS A 80 0.48 0.29 -7.79
N GLN A 81 0.54 -1.04 -7.83
CA GLN A 81 1.48 -1.79 -8.66
C GLN A 81 0.80 -3.04 -9.23
N SER A 82 1.46 -3.69 -10.20
CA SER A 82 0.96 -4.92 -10.84
C SER A 82 0.81 -6.07 -9.83
N LEU A 83 0.20 -7.18 -10.26
CA LEU A 83 0.10 -8.38 -9.43
C LEU A 83 1.48 -9.04 -9.23
N GLY A 84 1.61 -9.78 -8.12
CA GLY A 84 2.76 -10.62 -7.79
C GLY A 84 3.87 -9.96 -6.99
N TRP A 85 3.72 -8.69 -6.62
CA TRP A 85 4.68 -8.01 -5.73
C TRP A 85 4.41 -8.36 -4.27
N GLU A 86 5.47 -8.75 -3.56
CA GLU A 86 5.47 -9.11 -2.15
C GLU A 86 6.34 -8.11 -1.38
N HIS A 87 5.81 -7.53 -0.30
CA HIS A 87 6.60 -6.74 0.64
C HIS A 87 7.45 -7.73 1.45
N TYR A 88 8.76 -7.78 1.19
CA TYR A 88 9.60 -8.87 1.70
C TYR A 88 10.52 -8.48 2.85
N GLU A 89 10.84 -7.20 2.99
CA GLU A 89 11.78 -6.73 3.99
C GLU A 89 11.41 -5.32 4.47
N VAL A 90 11.61 -5.11 5.78
CA VAL A 90 11.34 -3.84 6.45
C VAL A 90 12.65 -3.06 6.57
N HIS A 91 12.66 -1.84 6.04
CA HIS A 91 13.81 -0.97 6.14
C HIS A 91 13.72 -0.07 7.39
N VAL A 92 14.27 -0.53 8.52
CA VAL A 92 14.18 0.17 9.82
C VAL A 92 14.69 1.63 9.79
N PRO A 93 15.84 1.97 9.15
CA PRO A 93 16.33 3.35 9.13
C PRO A 93 15.38 4.33 8.42
N GLU A 94 14.63 3.87 7.42
CA GLU A 94 13.71 4.68 6.63
C GLU A 94 12.35 3.99 6.53
N PRO A 95 11.45 4.15 7.54
CA PRO A 95 10.18 3.41 7.61
C PRO A 95 9.17 3.78 6.51
N HIS A 96 9.48 4.81 5.73
CA HIS A 96 8.71 5.23 4.57
C HIS A 96 9.13 4.53 3.28
N VAL A 97 10.19 3.71 3.32
CA VAL A 97 10.65 2.94 2.18
C VAL A 97 10.20 1.50 2.34
N LEU A 98 9.36 1.04 1.42
CA LEU A 98 8.88 -0.35 1.37
C LEU A 98 9.59 -1.11 0.26
N LEU A 99 10.10 -2.29 0.58
CA LEU A 99 10.87 -3.13 -0.33
C LEU A 99 10.00 -4.24 -0.90
N PHE A 100 9.78 -4.22 -2.21
CA PHE A 100 9.00 -5.22 -2.90
C PHE A 100 9.88 -6.13 -3.74
N ARG A 101 9.51 -7.42 -3.78
CA ARG A 101 10.07 -8.41 -4.72
C ARG A 101 8.96 -9.15 -5.44
N ARG A 102 9.26 -9.68 -6.62
CA ARG A 102 8.35 -10.52 -7.40
C ARG A 102 9.18 -11.59 -8.13
N PRO A 103 8.74 -12.86 -8.20
CA PRO A 103 9.42 -13.86 -9.01
C PRO A 103 9.49 -13.43 -10.48
N LYS A 104 10.64 -13.62 -11.13
CA LYS A 104 10.82 -13.21 -12.54
C LYS A 104 9.89 -13.96 -13.49
N ASP A 105 9.63 -15.23 -13.18
CA ASP A 105 8.69 -16.11 -13.92
C ASP A 105 7.24 -15.98 -13.42
N TYR A 106 6.89 -14.88 -12.75
CA TYR A 106 5.53 -14.68 -12.25
C TYR A 106 4.53 -14.60 -13.40
N VAL A 107 3.68 -15.63 -13.50
CA VAL A 107 2.52 -15.65 -14.39
C VAL A 107 1.30 -15.22 -13.58
N PRO A 108 0.63 -14.09 -13.92
CA PRO A 108 -0.58 -13.69 -13.24
C PRO A 108 -1.65 -14.79 -13.38
N PRO A 109 -2.34 -15.15 -12.30
CA PRO A 109 -3.36 -16.19 -12.36
C PRO A 109 -4.46 -15.77 -13.33
N THR A 110 -4.73 -16.60 -14.34
CA THR A 110 -5.82 -16.36 -15.27
C THR A 110 -7.16 -16.67 -14.58
N LEU A 111 -8.25 -16.09 -15.10
CA LEU A 111 -9.61 -16.36 -14.61
C LEU A 111 -9.95 -17.86 -14.56
N SER A 112 -9.37 -18.66 -15.47
CA SER A 112 -9.49 -20.12 -15.48
C SER A 112 -8.83 -20.78 -14.26
N THR A 113 -7.63 -20.34 -13.87
CA THR A 113 -6.91 -20.87 -12.71
C THR A 113 -7.55 -20.46 -11.38
N LEU A 114 -8.12 -19.26 -11.29
CA LEU A 114 -8.82 -18.79 -10.09
C LEU A 114 -10.06 -19.64 -9.80
N ARG A 115 -10.92 -19.86 -10.81
CA ARG A 115 -12.11 -20.71 -10.69
C ARG A 115 -11.76 -22.15 -10.27
N ALA A 116 -10.65 -22.69 -10.80
CA ALA A 116 -10.19 -24.03 -10.44
C ALA A 116 -9.72 -24.14 -8.98
N LYS A 117 -9.09 -23.09 -8.41
CA LYS A 117 -8.68 -23.06 -7.00
C LYS A 117 -9.87 -22.95 -6.06
N GLU A 118 -10.86 -22.12 -6.40
CA GLU A 118 -12.09 -21.97 -5.60
C GLU A 118 -12.92 -23.26 -5.57
N ALA A 119 -13.03 -23.96 -6.71
CA ALA A 119 -13.74 -25.22 -6.80
C ALA A 119 -13.09 -26.36 -5.97
N ARG A 120 -11.79 -26.25 -5.67
CA ARG A 120 -11.03 -27.25 -4.90
C ARG A 120 -10.96 -26.94 -3.39
N ARG A 121 -11.34 -25.72 -2.98
CA ARG A 121 -11.48 -25.30 -1.58
C ARG A 121 -12.88 -25.58 -1.01
N LYS A 122 -13.83 -26.00 -1.85
CA LYS A 122 -15.13 -26.58 -1.46
C LYS A 122 -15.04 -28.09 -1.41
#